data_AF-A0A1J9QKX8-F1
#
_entry.id   AF-A0A1J9QKX8-F1
#
_cell.length_a   1.000
_cell.length_b   1.000
_cell.length_c   1.000
_cell.angle_alpha   90.00
_cell.angle_beta   90.00
_cell.angle_gamma   90.00
#
_symmetry.space_group_name_H-M   'P 1'
#
loop_
_entity.id
_entity.type
_entity.pdbx_description
1 polymer ?
#
loop_
_entity_poly.entity_id
_entity_poly.type
_entity_poly.pdbx_seq_one_letter_code
_entity_poly.pdbx_strand_id
1 'polypeptide(L)'
;MALYMSAAGFTTKDKNTSYITKEDEGNLIEQKFIDTDLVDEIFMTSGVKPDTAAVYVDRNDTVAEFSSLVYVTQTNDLGCIQRISSPDDNDPVWAKVPLTDIGRVAIHGESRIAGANSADGALMFFQQPDGSVRSIFYDDETKEWMESDCVPETAQAAYPGTTLCVMELQDALGVFYLTKERTVSGQLQDHRTGEWAESVMDNSFFEGGISSFIVIQDGESTTLRAYVRAADVLIHLDGSGKRTKLGRVWAYYWYCLCNFGDFHRLWVV
;
A
#
# COMPACT_ATOMS: atom_id res chain seq x y z
N MET A 1 -4.59 -14.42 -15.23
CA MET A 1 -5.43 -13.22 -15.46
C MET A 1 -5.33 -12.40 -14.20
N ALA A 2 -4.42 -11.44 -14.17
CA ALA A 2 -4.02 -10.74 -12.96
C ALA A 2 -4.54 -9.29 -13.00
N LEU A 3 -5.01 -8.85 -11.85
CA LEU A 3 -5.84 -7.66 -11.66
C LEU A 3 -5.11 -6.80 -10.62
N TYR A 4 -4.42 -5.75 -11.05
CA TYR A 4 -3.50 -5.01 -10.18
C TYR A 4 -4.19 -3.84 -9.50
N MET A 5 -4.58 -4.03 -8.25
CA MET A 5 -4.93 -2.95 -7.31
C MET A 5 -4.12 -3.02 -6.02
N SER A 6 -3.07 -3.83 -6.04
CA SER A 6 -2.27 -4.25 -4.88
C SER A 6 -0.78 -4.10 -5.13
N ALA A 7 -0.40 -3.53 -6.27
CA ALA A 7 1.01 -3.43 -6.62
C ALA A 7 1.68 -2.39 -5.73
N ALA A 8 2.76 -2.77 -5.04
CA ALA A 8 3.76 -1.81 -4.66
C ALA A 8 4.31 -1.20 -5.95
N GLY A 9 4.38 0.12 -6.01
CA GLY A 9 5.00 0.78 -7.14
C GLY A 9 5.74 2.02 -6.69
N PHE A 10 6.90 2.25 -7.28
CA PHE A 10 7.62 3.50 -7.12
C PHE A 10 8.09 3.99 -8.48
N THR A 11 8.18 5.30 -8.62
CA THR A 11 8.74 5.94 -9.81
C THR A 11 10.02 6.64 -9.40
N THR A 12 11.06 6.48 -10.20
CA THR A 12 12.37 7.07 -9.95
C THR A 12 12.33 8.59 -10.09
N LYS A 13 13.36 9.27 -9.57
CA LYS A 13 13.48 10.73 -9.59
C LYS A 13 13.50 11.32 -11.01
N ASP A 14 13.89 10.54 -12.00
CA ASP A 14 13.87 10.93 -13.43
C ASP A 14 12.44 10.97 -14.03
N LYS A 15 11.43 10.50 -13.29
CA LYS A 15 9.98 10.45 -13.62
C LYS A 15 9.60 9.64 -14.85
N ASN A 16 10.56 9.01 -15.51
CA ASN A 16 10.33 8.22 -16.71
C ASN A 16 10.43 6.72 -16.44
N THR A 17 11.08 6.29 -15.36
CA THR A 17 11.14 4.87 -14.99
C THR A 17 10.20 4.57 -13.82
N SER A 18 9.34 3.58 -13.98
CA SER A 18 8.46 3.09 -12.92
C SER A 18 8.67 1.61 -12.68
N TYR A 19 8.70 1.21 -11.42
CA TYR A 19 8.74 -0.20 -11.01
C TYR A 19 7.39 -0.55 -10.40
N ILE A 20 6.83 -1.69 -10.80
CA ILE A 20 5.52 -2.17 -10.37
C ILE A 20 5.64 -3.63 -9.98
N THR A 21 5.22 -3.99 -8.78
CA THR A 21 5.21 -5.39 -8.38
C THR A 21 3.94 -6.09 -8.88
N LYS A 22 4.12 -7.32 -9.35
CA LYS A 22 3.08 -8.19 -9.87
C LYS A 22 3.17 -9.54 -9.18
N GLU A 23 2.02 -10.08 -8.79
CA GLU A 23 1.89 -11.49 -8.47
C GLU A 23 1.55 -12.29 -9.74
N ASP A 24 2.25 -13.41 -9.95
CA ASP A 24 2.01 -14.36 -11.04
C ASP A 24 2.28 -15.80 -10.57
N GLU A 25 1.23 -16.61 -10.50
CA GLU A 25 1.30 -18.02 -10.11
C GLU A 25 2.08 -18.27 -8.80
N GLY A 26 1.87 -17.41 -7.79
CA GLY A 26 2.54 -17.50 -6.49
C GLY A 26 3.97 -16.96 -6.47
N ASN A 27 4.40 -16.31 -7.54
CA ASN A 27 5.66 -15.56 -7.63
C ASN A 27 5.41 -14.06 -7.56
N LEU A 28 6.31 -13.34 -6.91
CA LEU A 28 6.37 -11.89 -6.95
C LEU A 28 7.42 -11.47 -7.97
N ILE A 29 7.01 -10.64 -8.92
CA ILE A 29 7.79 -10.13 -10.04
C ILE A 29 7.79 -8.61 -9.97
N GLU A 30 8.93 -7.97 -10.14
CA GLU A 30 9.03 -6.53 -10.34
C GLU A 30 9.06 -6.25 -11.85
N GLN A 31 8.12 -5.45 -12.33
CA GLN A 31 8.02 -5.01 -13.71
C GLN A 31 8.60 -3.61 -13.83
N LYS A 32 9.55 -3.43 -14.75
CA LYS A 32 10.15 -2.12 -15.04
C LYS A 32 9.51 -1.53 -16.29
N PHE A 33 9.00 -0.33 -16.15
CA PHE A 33 8.44 0.47 -17.23
C PHE A 33 9.33 1.67 -17.50
N ILE A 34 9.51 1.99 -18.78
CA ILE A 34 10.01 3.29 -19.23
C ILE A 34 8.86 3.98 -19.97
N ASP A 35 8.43 5.13 -19.47
CA ASP A 35 7.18 5.80 -19.82
C ASP A 35 5.98 4.85 -19.65
N THR A 36 5.53 4.22 -20.74
CA THR A 36 4.43 3.25 -20.74
C THR A 36 4.84 1.85 -21.18
N ASP A 37 6.09 1.68 -21.62
CA ASP A 37 6.55 0.44 -22.21
C ASP A 37 7.18 -0.45 -21.13
N LEU A 38 6.70 -1.69 -21.04
CA LEU A 38 7.32 -2.73 -20.22
C LEU A 38 8.66 -3.11 -20.85
N VAL A 39 9.76 -2.82 -20.16
CA VAL A 39 11.11 -3.07 -20.66
C VAL A 39 11.81 -4.23 -19.97
N ASP A 40 11.37 -4.62 -18.77
CA ASP A 40 11.99 -5.71 -18.01
C ASP A 40 11.03 -6.33 -16.99
N GLU A 41 11.29 -7.60 -16.63
CA GLU A 41 10.60 -8.34 -15.58
C GLU A 41 11.59 -9.12 -14.71
N ILE A 42 11.63 -8.79 -13.43
CA ILE A 42 12.60 -9.30 -12.46
C ILE A 42 11.88 -10.22 -11.47
N PHE A 43 12.33 -11.46 -11.36
CA PHE A 43 11.84 -12.36 -10.31
C PHE A 43 12.38 -11.92 -8.94
N MET A 44 11.48 -11.76 -7.96
CA MET A 44 11.87 -11.35 -6.60
C MET A 44 11.79 -12.50 -5.60
N THR A 45 10.68 -13.23 -5.57
CA THR A 45 10.46 -14.33 -4.59
C THR A 45 9.28 -15.20 -4.99
N SER A 46 9.20 -16.40 -4.41
CA SER A 46 8.08 -17.33 -4.55
C SER A 46 7.41 -17.65 -3.21
N GLY A 47 6.21 -18.23 -3.29
CA GLY A 47 5.37 -18.58 -2.15
C GLY A 47 4.59 -17.38 -1.61
N VAL A 48 4.23 -16.45 -2.49
CA VAL A 48 3.40 -15.29 -2.13
C VAL A 48 1.92 -15.64 -2.21
N LYS A 49 1.09 -14.92 -1.45
CA LYS A 49 -0.36 -15.07 -1.50
C LYS A 49 -0.87 -14.68 -2.90
N PRO A 50 -1.86 -15.38 -3.48
CA PRO A 50 -2.53 -14.90 -4.68
C PRO A 50 -3.11 -13.51 -4.46
N ASP A 51 -2.97 -12.60 -5.44
CA ASP A 51 -3.46 -11.21 -5.32
C ASP A 51 -2.87 -10.47 -4.10
N THR A 52 -1.63 -10.81 -3.71
CA THR A 52 -0.93 -10.20 -2.58
C THR A 52 -0.67 -8.72 -2.82
N ALA A 53 -0.66 -7.96 -1.72
CA ALA A 53 -0.06 -6.64 -1.70
C ALA A 53 1.43 -6.74 -1.35
N ALA A 54 2.20 -5.83 -1.91
CA ALA A 54 3.59 -5.61 -1.52
C ALA A 54 3.79 -4.12 -1.18
N VAL A 55 4.81 -3.81 -0.37
CA VAL A 55 5.23 -2.44 -0.06
C VAL A 55 6.75 -2.36 -0.05
N TYR A 56 7.30 -1.40 -0.80
CA TYR A 56 8.71 -1.04 -0.71
C TYR A 56 8.99 -0.26 0.55
N VAL A 57 10.03 -0.69 1.26
CA VAL A 57 10.63 0.00 2.39
C VAL A 57 11.84 0.74 1.84
N ASP A 58 11.74 2.06 1.80
CA ASP A 58 12.88 2.90 1.48
C ASP A 58 13.79 2.95 2.70
N ARG A 59 15.07 2.68 2.50
CA ARG A 59 16.08 2.74 3.57
C ARG A 59 16.97 3.91 3.24
N ASN A 60 16.93 4.95 4.06
CA ASN A 60 17.64 6.21 3.82
C ASN A 60 19.15 6.09 4.09
N ASP A 61 19.76 5.00 3.65
CA ASP A 61 21.20 4.79 3.75
C ASP A 61 21.87 5.40 2.51
N THR A 62 22.94 6.16 2.73
CA THR A 62 23.74 6.84 1.69
C THR A 62 24.31 5.90 0.61
N VAL A 63 24.18 4.59 0.82
CA VAL A 63 24.31 3.55 -0.18
C VAL A 63 22.89 3.24 -0.66
N ALA A 64 22.46 3.93 -1.72
CA ALA A 64 21.12 3.93 -2.31
C ALA A 64 20.60 2.57 -2.85
N GLU A 65 20.94 1.45 -2.21
CA GLU A 65 21.15 0.20 -2.94
C GLU A 65 20.46 -1.03 -2.36
N PHE A 66 19.87 -0.94 -1.17
CA PHE A 66 19.19 -2.07 -0.53
C PHE A 66 17.71 -1.80 -0.34
N SER A 67 16.95 -1.81 -1.44
CA SER A 67 15.49 -1.81 -1.36
C SER A 67 15.04 -3.08 -0.64
N SER A 68 14.24 -2.90 0.41
CA SER A 68 13.49 -3.98 1.03
C SER A 68 12.05 -3.94 0.56
N LEU A 69 11.43 -5.10 0.51
CA LEU A 69 10.02 -5.23 0.17
C LEU A 69 9.34 -6.18 1.14
N VAL A 70 8.23 -5.71 1.71
CA VAL A 70 7.34 -6.51 2.56
C VAL A 70 6.17 -6.98 1.72
N TYR A 71 5.76 -8.23 1.90
CA TYR A 71 4.68 -8.87 1.16
C TYR A 71 3.91 -9.85 2.04
N VAL A 72 2.73 -10.29 1.58
CA VAL A 72 1.99 -11.38 2.25
C VAL A 72 2.35 -12.72 1.62
N THR A 73 2.78 -13.67 2.44
CA THR A 73 3.10 -15.05 2.04
C THR A 73 1.82 -15.86 1.81
N GLN A 74 1.94 -16.99 1.11
CA GLN A 74 0.83 -17.94 0.89
C GLN A 74 0.20 -18.49 2.19
N THR A 75 0.89 -18.40 3.33
CA THR A 75 0.39 -18.81 4.65
C THR A 75 -0.30 -17.68 5.41
N ASN A 76 -0.50 -16.53 4.76
CA ASN A 76 -1.01 -15.29 5.36
C ASN A 76 -0.13 -14.79 6.50
N ASP A 77 1.19 -14.77 6.28
CA ASP A 77 2.14 -14.13 7.16
C ASP A 77 2.85 -12.99 6.43
N LEU A 78 3.42 -12.03 7.17
CA LEU A 78 4.34 -11.08 6.55
C LEU A 78 5.65 -11.77 6.20
N GLY A 79 6.09 -11.56 4.95
CA GLY A 79 7.42 -11.87 4.48
C GLY A 79 8.18 -10.60 4.14
N CYS A 80 9.51 -10.67 4.20
CA CYS A 80 10.39 -9.59 3.76
C CYS A 80 11.47 -10.14 2.84
N ILE A 81 11.79 -9.39 1.80
CA ILE A 81 12.94 -9.62 0.93
C ILE A 81 13.77 -8.34 0.86
N GLN A 82 15.06 -8.52 0.60
CA GLN A 82 16.00 -7.44 0.41
C GLN A 82 16.80 -7.70 -0.87
N ARG A 83 16.99 -6.67 -1.69
CA ARG A 83 17.93 -6.73 -2.80
C ARG A 83 19.34 -6.88 -2.24
N ILE A 84 20.13 -7.86 -2.69
CA ILE A 84 21.50 -8.11 -2.24
C ILE A 84 22.56 -7.87 -3.31
N SER A 85 22.15 -7.64 -4.55
CA SER A 85 23.03 -7.20 -5.63
C SER A 85 23.08 -5.67 -5.72
N SER A 86 24.12 -5.14 -6.38
CA SER A 86 24.23 -3.70 -6.64
C SER A 86 23.07 -3.20 -7.52
N PRO A 87 22.62 -1.93 -7.41
CA PRO A 87 21.58 -1.31 -8.22
C PRO A 87 21.92 -1.27 -9.70
N ASP A 88 23.20 -1.09 -9.99
CA ASP A 88 23.75 -1.05 -11.34
C ASP A 88 23.89 -2.44 -11.96
N ASP A 89 23.59 -3.49 -11.19
CA ASP A 89 23.56 -4.86 -11.72
C ASP A 89 22.34 -5.04 -12.63
N ASN A 90 22.58 -5.59 -13.82
CA ASN A 90 21.54 -5.87 -14.79
C ASN A 90 20.71 -7.11 -14.40
N ASP A 91 21.18 -7.90 -13.43
CA ASP A 91 20.46 -9.05 -12.90
C ASP A 91 20.26 -8.89 -11.38
N PRO A 92 19.25 -8.12 -10.95
CA PRO A 92 18.99 -7.88 -9.54
C PRO A 92 18.68 -9.16 -8.76
N VAL A 93 19.42 -9.41 -7.69
CA VAL A 93 19.24 -10.59 -6.84
C VAL A 93 18.55 -10.19 -5.54
N TRP A 94 17.47 -10.91 -5.21
CA TRP A 94 16.69 -10.72 -3.99
C TRP A 94 16.85 -11.90 -3.03
N ALA A 95 16.94 -11.62 -1.73
CA ALA A 95 17.03 -12.63 -0.69
C ALA A 95 15.95 -12.42 0.38
N LYS A 96 15.39 -13.52 0.91
CA LYS A 96 14.46 -13.48 2.04
C LYS A 96 15.22 -13.06 3.30
N VAL A 97 14.67 -12.08 4.01
CA VAL A 97 15.22 -11.59 5.28
C VAL A 97 14.15 -11.70 6.38
N PRO A 98 14.53 -12.04 7.62
CA PRO A 98 13.58 -12.07 8.72
C PRO A 98 13.13 -10.66 9.09
N LEU A 99 11.88 -10.56 9.54
CA LEU A 99 11.42 -9.41 10.32
C LEU A 99 11.93 -9.60 11.75
N THR A 100 13.12 -9.08 12.06
CA THR A 100 13.77 -9.26 13.36
C THR A 100 12.91 -8.66 14.48
N ASP A 101 13.01 -9.25 15.67
CA ASP A 101 12.44 -8.73 16.95
C ASP A 101 10.90 -8.71 17.09
N ILE A 102 10.14 -8.72 16.01
CA ILE A 102 8.66 -8.85 16.01
C ILE A 102 8.17 -10.28 15.72
N GLY A 103 9.06 -11.17 15.30
CA GLY A 103 8.73 -12.57 15.05
C GLY A 103 7.71 -12.77 13.92
N ARG A 104 6.80 -13.73 14.10
CA ARG A 104 5.79 -14.08 13.08
C ARG A 104 4.60 -13.14 13.17
N VAL A 105 4.36 -12.37 12.10
CA VAL A 105 3.18 -11.50 11.97
C VAL A 105 2.14 -12.16 11.08
N ALA A 106 1.05 -12.63 11.68
CA ALA A 106 -0.07 -13.23 10.97
C ALA A 106 -1.04 -12.16 10.44
N ILE A 107 -1.52 -12.35 9.21
CA ILE A 107 -2.40 -11.44 8.48
C ILE A 107 -3.76 -12.11 8.26
N HIS A 108 -4.83 -11.32 8.23
CA HIS A 108 -6.15 -11.80 7.86
C HIS A 108 -6.15 -12.37 6.43
N GLY A 109 -6.81 -13.52 6.23
CA GLY A 109 -6.76 -14.29 4.98
C GLY A 109 -7.29 -13.55 3.75
N GLU A 110 -8.11 -12.52 3.95
CA GLU A 110 -8.65 -11.67 2.87
C GLU A 110 -8.09 -10.25 2.88
N SER A 111 -7.33 -9.86 3.91
CA SER A 111 -6.74 -8.52 3.98
C SER A 111 -5.53 -8.40 3.07
N ARG A 112 -5.24 -7.14 2.74
CA ARG A 112 -4.01 -6.67 2.09
C ARG A 112 -3.16 -5.92 3.11
N ILE A 113 -1.96 -5.52 2.70
CA ILE A 113 -1.06 -4.65 3.46
C ILE A 113 -0.97 -3.29 2.75
N ALA A 114 -0.69 -2.25 3.50
CA ALA A 114 -0.43 -0.91 2.99
C ALA A 114 0.65 -0.25 3.84
N GLY A 115 1.39 0.71 3.29
CA GLY A 115 2.45 1.35 4.04
C GLY A 115 2.86 2.72 3.51
N ALA A 116 3.62 3.40 4.34
CA ALA A 116 4.22 4.69 4.03
C ALA A 116 5.66 4.74 4.51
N ASN A 117 6.54 5.27 3.67
CA ASN A 117 7.89 5.67 4.07
C ASN A 117 7.82 7.08 4.64
N SER A 118 8.51 7.30 5.76
CA SER A 118 8.74 8.59 6.40
C SER A 118 10.23 8.93 6.40
N ALA A 119 10.62 10.07 6.97
CA ALA A 119 12.03 10.42 7.10
C ALA A 119 12.81 9.49 8.04
N ASP A 120 12.11 8.87 9.01
CA ASP A 120 12.68 8.08 10.08
C ASP A 120 12.59 6.56 9.83
N GLY A 121 11.98 6.15 8.71
CA GLY A 121 11.87 4.75 8.31
C GLY A 121 10.57 4.43 7.56
N ALA A 122 9.96 3.28 7.83
CA ALA A 122 8.77 2.83 7.12
C ALA A 122 7.69 2.23 8.02
N LEU A 123 6.46 2.71 7.87
CA LEU A 123 5.28 2.18 8.54
C LEU A 123 4.53 1.22 7.64
N MET A 124 4.16 0.08 8.22
CA MET A 124 3.40 -0.97 7.57
C MET A 124 2.12 -1.24 8.35
N PHE A 125 0.99 -1.21 7.67
CA PHE A 125 -0.34 -1.45 8.22
C PHE A 125 -0.93 -2.72 7.64
N PHE A 126 -1.62 -3.48 8.48
CA PHE A 126 -2.24 -4.73 8.13
C PHE A 126 -3.41 -5.07 9.06
N GLN A 127 -4.31 -5.92 8.61
CA GLN A 127 -5.36 -6.47 9.46
C GLN A 127 -4.93 -7.85 10.01
N GLN A 128 -5.02 -8.03 11.33
CA GLN A 128 -4.80 -9.32 11.98
C GLN A 128 -5.99 -10.27 11.76
N PRO A 129 -5.82 -11.59 11.97
CA PRO A 129 -6.91 -12.58 11.82
C PRO A 129 -8.16 -12.30 12.66
N ASP A 130 -8.05 -11.55 13.77
CA ASP A 130 -9.19 -11.14 14.60
C ASP A 130 -9.98 -9.94 14.04
N GLY A 131 -9.50 -9.34 12.95
CA GLY A 131 -10.09 -8.19 12.29
C GLY A 131 -9.55 -6.84 12.76
N SER A 132 -8.68 -6.79 13.77
CA SER A 132 -8.03 -5.55 14.21
C SER A 132 -7.00 -5.06 13.20
N VAL A 133 -6.92 -3.74 13.01
CA VAL A 133 -5.86 -3.12 12.19
C VAL A 133 -4.67 -2.81 13.10
N ARG A 134 -3.49 -3.25 12.69
CA ARG A 134 -2.22 -3.08 13.42
C ARG A 134 -1.15 -2.53 12.49
N SER A 135 -0.03 -2.16 13.10
CA SER A 135 1.13 -1.67 12.38
C SER A 135 2.44 -2.22 12.93
N ILE A 136 3.44 -2.24 12.06
CA ILE A 136 4.85 -2.38 12.43
C ILE A 136 5.63 -1.22 11.80
N PHE A 137 6.72 -0.85 12.44
CA PHE A 137 7.62 0.20 11.98
C PHE A 137 9.00 -0.39 11.73
N TYR A 138 9.60 -0.03 10.61
CA TYR A 138 11.02 -0.20 10.37
C TYR A 138 11.71 1.09 10.74
N ASP A 139 12.62 1.04 11.70
CA ASP A 139 13.37 2.20 12.18
C ASP A 139 14.70 2.30 11.43
N ASP A 140 14.93 3.44 10.77
CA ASP A 140 16.12 3.62 9.94
C ASP A 140 17.40 3.87 10.75
N GLU A 141 17.33 4.26 12.02
CA GLU A 141 18.53 4.43 12.86
C GLU A 141 19.04 3.09 13.39
N THR A 142 18.13 2.30 13.94
CA THR A 142 18.42 0.99 14.53
C THR A 142 18.49 -0.13 13.51
N LYS A 143 17.89 0.07 12.34
CA LYS A 143 17.73 -0.92 11.25
C LYS A 143 16.93 -2.15 11.68
N GLU A 144 16.04 -2.00 12.66
CA GLU A 144 15.21 -3.06 13.24
C GLU A 144 13.72 -2.85 12.95
N TRP A 145 12.95 -3.93 13.01
CA TRP A 145 11.49 -3.87 12.98
C TRP A 145 10.96 -3.83 14.41
N MET A 146 9.93 -3.02 14.64
CA MET A 146 9.27 -2.92 15.93
C MET A 146 7.75 -2.92 15.77
N GLU A 147 7.05 -3.40 16.80
CA GLU A 147 5.60 -3.22 16.89
C GLU A 147 5.27 -1.74 16.99
N SER A 148 4.16 -1.33 16.36
CA SER A 148 3.72 0.06 16.36
C SER A 148 2.25 0.16 16.74
N ASP A 149 1.96 1.04 17.68
CA ASP A 149 0.60 1.37 18.15
C ASP A 149 -0.04 2.53 17.35
N CYS A 150 0.21 2.58 16.04
CA CYS A 150 -0.32 3.61 15.14
C CYS A 150 -1.80 3.41 14.75
N VAL A 151 -2.61 2.62 15.46
CA VAL A 151 -4.06 2.66 15.24
C VAL A 151 -4.75 2.64 16.60
N PRO A 152 -5.47 3.70 16.98
CA PRO A 152 -6.07 3.78 18.30
C PRO A 152 -7.19 2.74 18.46
N GLU A 153 -7.34 2.18 19.65
CA GLU A 153 -8.43 1.23 19.97
C GLU A 153 -9.83 1.84 19.81
N THR A 154 -9.94 3.18 19.85
CA THR A 154 -11.18 3.92 19.63
C THR A 154 -11.58 4.02 18.16
N ALA A 155 -10.73 3.59 17.24
CA ALA A 155 -11.04 3.60 15.82
C ALA A 155 -12.27 2.74 15.51
N GLN A 156 -13.08 3.16 14.54
CA GLN A 156 -14.19 2.35 14.06
C GLN A 156 -13.71 0.96 13.63
N ALA A 157 -14.46 -0.06 13.99
CA ALA A 157 -14.08 -1.43 13.71
C ALA A 157 -14.00 -1.66 12.19
N ALA A 158 -12.85 -2.14 11.72
CA ALA A 158 -12.66 -2.51 10.33
C ALA A 158 -13.55 -3.69 9.92
N TYR A 159 -14.02 -3.67 8.68
CA TYR A 159 -14.65 -4.81 8.04
C TYR A 159 -13.61 -5.93 7.88
N PRO A 160 -13.92 -7.21 8.20
CA PRO A 160 -13.00 -8.32 7.99
C PRO A 160 -12.59 -8.44 6.52
N GLY A 161 -11.29 -8.54 6.25
CA GLY A 161 -10.76 -8.58 4.88
C GLY A 161 -10.74 -7.22 4.17
N THR A 162 -10.84 -6.11 4.91
CA THR A 162 -10.80 -4.78 4.29
C THR A 162 -9.49 -4.55 3.51
N THR A 163 -9.61 -3.83 2.39
CA THR A 163 -8.43 -3.17 1.79
C THR A 163 -7.99 -2.04 2.70
N LEU A 164 -6.68 -1.83 2.79
CA LEU A 164 -6.08 -0.71 3.50
C LEU A 164 -5.52 0.27 2.47
N CYS A 165 -5.71 1.56 2.72
CA CYS A 165 -5.08 2.63 1.98
C CYS A 165 -4.35 3.52 2.97
N VAL A 166 -3.04 3.69 2.79
CA VAL A 166 -2.21 4.52 3.65
C VAL A 166 -1.63 5.64 2.81
N MET A 167 -1.69 6.86 3.32
CA MET A 167 -1.16 8.04 2.64
C MET A 167 -0.47 8.98 3.62
N GLU A 168 0.68 9.48 3.22
CA GLU A 168 1.34 10.60 3.90
C GLU A 168 0.68 11.89 3.39
N LEU A 169 0.11 12.67 4.30
CA LEU A 169 -0.38 14.02 4.04
C LEU A 169 0.65 15.03 4.54
N GLN A 170 0.49 16.30 4.19
CA GLN A 170 1.41 17.35 4.64
C GLN A 170 1.53 17.44 6.18
N ASP A 171 0.41 17.32 6.89
CA ASP A 171 0.34 17.51 8.35
C ASP A 171 -0.12 16.25 9.10
N ALA A 172 -0.39 15.14 8.39
CA ALA A 172 -0.87 13.92 9.02
C ALA A 172 -0.57 12.63 8.25
N LEU A 173 -0.47 11.51 8.96
CA LEU A 173 -0.52 10.16 8.37
C LEU A 173 -1.98 9.69 8.32
N GLY A 174 -2.47 9.34 7.12
CA GLY A 174 -3.83 8.82 6.93
C GLY A 174 -3.87 7.30 6.72
N VAL A 175 -4.69 6.62 7.50
CA VAL A 175 -4.93 5.17 7.40
C VAL A 175 -6.42 4.92 7.18
N PHE A 176 -6.79 4.50 5.97
CA PHE A 176 -8.18 4.31 5.55
C PHE A 176 -8.52 2.84 5.31
N TYR A 177 -9.75 2.45 5.63
CA TYR A 177 -10.32 1.12 5.49
C TYR A 177 -11.85 1.19 5.34
N LEU A 178 -12.44 0.07 4.92
CA LEU A 178 -13.87 -0.14 5.02
C LEU A 178 -14.22 -0.50 6.47
N THR A 179 -15.16 0.22 7.08
CA THR A 179 -15.66 -0.08 8.42
C THR A 179 -16.74 -1.17 8.41
N LYS A 180 -17.11 -1.71 9.56
CA LYS A 180 -18.23 -2.68 9.68
C LYS A 180 -19.57 -2.10 9.23
N GLU A 181 -19.72 -0.78 9.29
CA GLU A 181 -20.84 0.00 8.78
C GLU A 181 -20.82 0.16 7.26
N ARG A 182 -19.80 -0.40 6.59
CA ARG A 182 -19.58 -0.39 5.14
C ARG A 182 -19.35 1.00 4.55
N THR A 183 -18.75 1.89 5.33
CA THR A 183 -18.28 3.20 4.88
C THR A 183 -16.76 3.21 4.72
N VAL A 184 -16.25 4.01 3.79
CA VAL A 184 -14.81 4.28 3.72
C VAL A 184 -14.51 5.34 4.77
N SER A 185 -13.79 4.93 5.80
CA SER A 185 -13.37 5.79 6.91
C SER A 185 -11.89 5.52 7.21
N GLY A 186 -11.31 6.32 8.08
CA GLY A 186 -9.93 6.18 8.47
C GLY A 186 -9.59 6.93 9.73
N GLN A 187 -8.32 6.83 10.09
CA GLN A 187 -7.71 7.55 11.19
C GLN A 187 -6.60 8.43 10.61
N LEU A 188 -6.55 9.68 11.06
CA LEU A 188 -5.52 10.65 10.71
C LEU A 188 -4.68 10.92 11.96
N GLN A 189 -3.37 10.69 11.88
CA GLN A 189 -2.43 11.04 12.94
C GLN A 189 -1.79 12.37 12.62
N ASP A 190 -2.03 13.39 13.43
CA ASP A 190 -1.36 14.69 13.30
C ASP A 190 0.16 14.53 13.55
N HIS A 191 1.00 14.94 12.61
CA HIS A 191 2.46 14.78 12.73
C HIS A 191 3.08 15.60 13.86
N ARG A 192 2.44 16.69 14.27
CA ARG A 192 2.95 17.60 15.29
C ARG A 192 2.55 17.17 16.70
N THR A 193 1.32 16.69 16.89
CA THR A 193 0.81 16.30 18.21
C THR A 193 0.88 14.78 18.43
N GLY A 194 0.94 14.00 17.36
CA GLY A 194 0.81 12.53 17.40
C GLY A 194 -0.62 12.06 17.69
N GLU A 195 -1.58 12.98 17.81
CA GLU A 195 -2.97 12.66 18.15
C GLU A 195 -3.71 12.09 16.93
N TRP A 196 -4.55 11.10 17.20
CA TRP A 196 -5.40 10.48 16.19
C TRP A 196 -6.79 11.10 16.18
N ALA A 197 -7.28 11.39 14.98
CA ALA A 197 -8.64 11.82 14.73
C ALA A 197 -9.31 10.94 13.68
N GLU A 198 -10.60 10.68 13.87
CA GLU A 198 -11.39 9.97 12.88
C GLU A 198 -11.66 10.84 11.64
N SER A 199 -11.56 10.23 10.47
CA SER A 199 -11.97 10.82 9.19
C SER A 199 -12.95 9.88 8.50
N VAL A 200 -14.16 10.37 8.26
CA VAL A 200 -15.19 9.63 7.51
C VAL A 200 -15.36 10.28 6.16
N MET A 201 -15.28 9.51 5.08
CA MET A 201 -15.59 10.04 3.76
C MET A 201 -17.10 10.16 3.61
N ASP A 202 -17.56 11.36 3.26
CA ASP A 202 -18.97 11.62 3.04
C ASP A 202 -19.54 10.75 1.93
N ASN A 203 -20.76 10.24 2.16
CA ASN A 203 -21.50 9.43 1.21
C ASN A 203 -20.64 8.25 0.69
N SER A 204 -19.98 7.52 1.59
CA SER A 204 -19.07 6.41 1.28
C SER A 204 -19.64 5.03 1.64
N PHE A 205 -20.96 4.90 1.85
CA PHE A 205 -21.62 3.62 2.12
C PHE A 205 -21.74 2.71 0.87
N PHE A 206 -21.30 1.46 0.95
CA PHE A 206 -21.35 0.48 -0.14
C PHE A 206 -22.05 -0.83 0.25
N GLU A 207 -23.31 -0.99 -0.17
CA GLU A 207 -24.12 -2.18 0.15
C GLU A 207 -23.50 -3.49 -0.36
N GLY A 208 -22.98 -3.50 -1.58
CA GLY A 208 -22.39 -4.69 -2.22
C GLY A 208 -20.97 -5.02 -1.76
N GLY A 209 -20.43 -4.28 -0.78
CA GLY A 209 -19.02 -4.30 -0.46
C GLY A 209 -18.17 -3.60 -1.52
N ILE A 210 -16.87 -3.51 -1.24
CA ILE A 210 -15.86 -2.95 -2.15
C ILE A 210 -14.72 -3.96 -2.27
N SER A 211 -14.18 -4.14 -3.47
CA SER A 211 -13.02 -5.01 -3.67
C SER A 211 -11.71 -4.28 -3.38
N SER A 212 -11.70 -2.96 -3.55
CA SER A 212 -10.59 -2.08 -3.20
C SER A 212 -11.02 -0.62 -3.25
N PHE A 213 -10.17 0.25 -2.75
CA PHE A 213 -10.27 1.68 -2.94
C PHE A 213 -8.90 2.32 -2.76
N ILE A 214 -8.74 3.52 -3.30
CA ILE A 214 -7.65 4.43 -2.97
C ILE A 214 -8.25 5.74 -2.48
N VAL A 215 -7.57 6.38 -1.54
CA VAL A 215 -7.85 7.73 -1.07
C VAL A 215 -6.69 8.62 -1.51
N ILE A 216 -7.02 9.80 -2.02
CA ILE A 216 -6.05 10.80 -2.47
C ILE A 216 -6.43 12.16 -1.89
N GLN A 217 -5.44 13.04 -1.74
CA GLN A 217 -5.63 14.44 -1.40
C GLN A 217 -5.55 15.27 -2.68
N ASP A 218 -6.49 16.20 -2.85
CA ASP A 218 -6.54 17.06 -4.03
C ASP A 218 -5.56 18.24 -3.92
N GLY A 219 -4.36 18.07 -4.47
CA GLY A 219 -3.35 19.13 -4.59
C GLY A 219 -3.07 19.84 -3.26
N GLU A 220 -3.15 21.16 -3.26
CA GLU A 220 -2.94 22.00 -2.05
C GLU A 220 -4.16 22.07 -1.12
N SER A 221 -5.29 21.41 -1.44
CA SER A 221 -6.44 21.38 -0.54
C SER A 221 -6.30 20.25 0.48
N THR A 222 -6.83 20.41 1.69
CA THR A 222 -6.98 19.31 2.68
C THR A 222 -8.11 18.34 2.34
N THR A 223 -8.64 18.43 1.12
CA THR A 223 -9.84 17.71 0.73
C THR A 223 -9.49 16.33 0.18
N LEU A 224 -10.08 15.30 0.79
CA LEU A 224 -9.89 13.92 0.39
C LEU A 224 -10.87 13.53 -0.71
N ARG A 225 -10.40 12.71 -1.65
CA ARG A 225 -11.20 12.07 -2.70
C ARG A 225 -10.89 10.58 -2.70
N ALA A 226 -11.83 9.77 -3.17
CA ALA A 226 -11.59 8.34 -3.28
C ALA A 226 -12.03 7.78 -4.63
N TYR A 227 -11.27 6.78 -5.08
CA TYR A 227 -11.65 5.92 -6.19
C TYR A 227 -11.91 4.55 -5.62
N VAL A 228 -13.15 4.11 -5.73
CA VAL A 228 -13.65 2.89 -5.11
C VAL A 228 -14.07 1.93 -6.20
N ARG A 229 -13.55 0.71 -6.13
CA ARG A 229 -14.04 -0.39 -6.96
C ARG A 229 -15.09 -1.16 -6.20
N ALA A 230 -16.35 -0.93 -6.56
CA ALA A 230 -17.50 -1.65 -6.05
C ALA A 230 -17.95 -2.66 -7.12
N ALA A 231 -17.67 -3.94 -6.88
CA ALA A 231 -17.87 -5.02 -7.86
C ALA A 231 -17.16 -4.74 -9.19
N ASP A 232 -17.91 -4.62 -10.29
CA ASP A 232 -17.39 -4.31 -11.63
C ASP A 232 -17.42 -2.81 -11.96
N VAL A 233 -17.71 -1.93 -11.00
CA VAL A 233 -17.87 -0.50 -11.24
C VAL A 233 -16.81 0.32 -10.52
N LEU A 234 -16.19 1.25 -11.25
CA LEU A 234 -15.33 2.27 -10.65
C LEU A 234 -16.15 3.52 -10.31
N ILE A 235 -16.09 3.93 -9.05
CA ILE A 235 -16.82 5.07 -8.50
C ILE A 235 -15.82 6.08 -7.96
N HIS A 236 -15.96 7.34 -8.36
CA HIS A 236 -15.24 8.46 -7.78
C HIS A 236 -16.11 9.17 -6.74
N LEU A 237 -15.57 9.35 -5.54
CA LEU A 237 -16.09 10.20 -4.47
C LEU A 237 -15.24 11.47 -4.44
N ASP A 238 -15.86 12.61 -4.76
CA ASP A 238 -15.17 13.89 -4.60
C ASP A 238 -15.23 14.39 -3.15
N GLY A 239 -14.55 15.51 -2.91
CA GLY A 239 -14.45 16.15 -1.60
C GLY A 239 -15.75 16.62 -0.96
N SER A 240 -16.82 16.68 -1.74
CA SER A 240 -18.17 17.01 -1.25
C SER A 240 -19.03 15.77 -0.99
N GLY A 241 -18.47 14.57 -1.18
CA GLY A 241 -19.19 13.31 -1.12
C GLY A 241 -20.02 13.02 -2.37
N LYS A 242 -19.84 13.76 -3.47
CA LYS A 242 -20.57 13.47 -4.71
C LYS A 242 -20.01 12.19 -5.34
N ARG A 243 -20.91 11.26 -5.64
CA ARG A 243 -20.63 10.01 -6.35
C ARG A 243 -20.71 10.20 -7.85
N THR A 244 -19.65 9.82 -8.55
CA THR A 244 -19.62 9.76 -10.01
C THR A 244 -19.19 8.38 -10.46
N LYS A 245 -20.03 7.68 -11.22
CA LYS A 245 -19.66 6.43 -11.88
C LYS A 245 -18.72 6.73 -13.05
N LEU A 246 -17.49 6.24 -12.99
CA LEU A 246 -16.49 6.47 -14.04
C LEU A 246 -16.57 5.42 -15.15
N GLY A 247 -16.99 4.20 -14.83
CA GLY A 247 -17.07 3.14 -15.82
C GLY A 247 -17.25 1.76 -15.20
N ARG A 248 -17.03 0.73 -16.02
CA ARG A 248 -16.92 -0.65 -15.55
C ARG A 248 -15.48 -1.12 -15.70
N VAL A 249 -14.97 -1.81 -14.67
CA VAL A 249 -13.65 -2.44 -14.69
C VAL A 249 -13.83 -3.88 -15.14
N TRP A 250 -13.68 -4.08 -16.44
CA TRP A 250 -13.47 -5.41 -17.02
C TRP A 250 -11.96 -5.66 -16.94
N ALA A 251 -11.56 -6.86 -16.57
CA ALA A 251 -10.17 -7.22 -16.33
C ALA A 251 -9.29 -7.13 -17.59
N TYR A 252 -8.87 -5.90 -17.93
CA TYR A 252 -7.86 -5.57 -18.93
C TYR A 252 -7.20 -4.25 -18.50
N TYR A 253 -5.95 -4.38 -18.06
CA TYR A 253 -4.90 -3.37 -17.83
C TYR A 253 -5.34 -1.90 -17.69
N TRP A 254 -5.28 -1.36 -16.48
CA TRP A 254 -5.24 0.08 -16.24
C TRP A 254 -3.99 0.44 -15.44
N TYR A 255 -3.24 1.41 -15.93
CA TYR A 255 -2.15 2.06 -15.20
C TYR A 255 -2.61 3.49 -14.90
N CYS A 256 -2.59 3.92 -13.64
CA CYS A 256 -2.87 5.30 -13.29
C CYS A 256 -1.57 5.98 -12.82
N LEU A 257 -0.95 6.74 -13.72
CA LEU A 257 0.15 7.65 -13.39
C LEU A 257 -0.43 8.88 -12.68
N CYS A 258 -0.42 8.86 -11.34
CA CYS A 258 -0.71 10.06 -10.57
C CYS A 258 0.61 10.75 -10.15
N ASN A 259 0.79 11.99 -10.58
CA ASN A 259 1.98 12.79 -10.31
C ASN A 259 1.72 13.65 -9.05
N PHE A 260 2.35 13.32 -7.91
CA PHE A 260 2.12 13.98 -6.61
C PHE A 260 3.44 14.54 -6.03
N GLY A 261 3.81 15.78 -6.36
CA GLY A 261 4.94 16.47 -5.71
C GLY A 261 6.30 15.74 -5.81
N ASP A 262 7.17 15.92 -4.81
CA ASP A 262 8.53 15.37 -4.74
C ASP A 262 8.59 13.84 -4.44
N PHE A 263 7.44 13.19 -4.29
CA PHE A 263 7.32 11.73 -4.12
C PHE A 263 6.46 11.11 -5.21
N HIS A 264 7.09 10.40 -6.15
CA HIS A 264 6.38 9.73 -7.23
C HIS A 264 6.00 8.30 -6.83
N ARG A 265 4.76 8.10 -6.37
CA ARG A 265 4.15 6.77 -6.23
C ARG A 265 3.22 6.50 -7.40
N LEU A 266 3.47 5.41 -8.11
CA LEU A 266 2.58 4.90 -9.14
C LEU A 266 1.55 3.97 -8.49
N TRP A 267 0.26 4.22 -8.73
CA TRP A 267 -0.82 3.41 -8.20
C TRP A 267 -1.60 2.75 -9.33
N VAL A 268 -1.74 1.44 -9.26
CA VAL A 268 -2.49 0.66 -10.25
C VAL A 268 -3.90 0.42 -9.70
N VAL A 269 -4.94 0.68 -10.51
CA VAL A 269 -6.39 0.65 -10.17
C VAL A 269 -7.11 -0.40 -11.01
#